data_AF-A0A164QMH0-F1
#
_entry.id   AF-A0A164QMH0-F1
#
_cell.length_a   1.000
_cell.length_b   1.000
_cell.length_c   1.000
_cell.angle_alpha   90.00
_cell.angle_beta   90.00
_cell.angle_gamma   90.00
#
_symmetry.space_group_name_H-M   'P 1'
#
loop_
_entity.id
_entity.type
_entity.pdbx_description
1 polymer ?
#
loop_
_entity_poly.entity_id
_entity_poly.type
_entity_poly.pdbx_seq_one_letter_code
_entity_poly.pdbx_strand_id
1 'polypeptide(L)' 'MSEAITIKILEEHITTAERWEKDAEERLDWNEVSHYQGKIEAYKELIKLLS' A
#
# COMPACT_ATOMS: atom_id res chain seq x y z
N MET A 1 -1.07 20.29 6.01
CA MET A 1 -1.68 19.09 6.61
C MET A 1 -0.72 18.57 7.66
N SER A 2 -1.20 18.08 8.80
CA SER A 2 -0.31 17.51 9.82
C SER A 2 0.19 16.13 9.40
N GLU A 3 1.38 15.73 9.86
CA GLU A 3 1.98 14.41 9.60
C GLU A 3 1.03 13.27 9.96
N ALA A 4 0.28 13.41 11.06
CA ALA A 4 -0.74 12.46 11.49
C ALA A 4 -1.87 12.25 10.46
N ILE A 5 -2.28 13.30 9.74
CA ILE A 5 -3.28 13.17 8.67
C ILE A 5 -2.67 12.43 7.47
N THR A 6 -1.41 12.73 7.13
CA THR A 6 -0.70 12.07 6.03
C THR A 6 -0.50 10.58 6.31
N ILE A 7 -0.09 10.22 7.53
CA ILE A 7 0.07 8.80 7.94
C ILE A 7 -1.25 8.05 7.79
N LYS A 8 -2.35 8.62 8.27
CA LYS A 8 -3.68 7.99 8.15
C LYS A 8 -4.07 7.74 6.69
N ILE A 9 -3.81 8.70 5.79
CA ILE A 9 -4.08 8.54 4.35
C ILE A 9 -3.21 7.42 3.75
N LEU A 10 -1.94 7.33 4.15
CA LEU A 10 -1.04 6.26 3.70
C LEU A 10 -1.53 4.88 4.17
N GLU A 11 -2.03 4.76 5.41
CA GLU A 11 -2.63 3.52 5.94
C GLU A 11 -3.87 3.11 5.12
N GLU A 12 -4.75 4.05 4.77
CA GLU A 12 -5.92 3.79 3.92
C GLU A 12 -5.51 3.30 2.52
N HIS A 13 -4.43 3.85 1.96
CA HIS A 13 -3.87 3.38 0.69
C HIS A 13 -3.23 2.00 0.79
N ILE A 14 -2.58 1.66 1.90
CA ILE A 14 -2.05 0.31 2.15
C ILE A 14 -3.20 -0.70 2.18
N THR A 15 -4.25 -0.45 2.97
CA THR A 15 -5.41 -1.36 3.04
C THR A 15 -6.07 -1.56 1.67
N THR A 16 -6.14 -0.50 0.87
CA THR A 16 -6.67 -0.59 -0.49
C THR A 16 -5.75 -1.43 -1.39
N ALA A 17 -4.43 -1.23 -1.33
CA ALA A 17 -3.47 -1.99 -2.11
C ALA A 17 -3.46 -3.48 -1.74
N GLU A 18 -3.55 -3.81 -0.44
CA GLU A 18 -3.65 -5.21 0.04
C GLU A 18 -4.90 -5.92 -0.51
N ARG A 19 -6.03 -5.20 -0.63
CA ARG A 19 -7.23 -5.75 -1.25
C ARG A 19 -7.01 -6.08 -2.73
N TRP A 20 -6.36 -5.18 -3.47
CA TRP A 20 -6.10 -5.38 -4.89
C TRP A 20 -5.02 -6.44 -5.15
N GLU A 21 -4.01 -6.53 -4.29
CA GLU A 21 -3.02 -7.61 -4.31
C GLU A 21 -3.72 -8.97 -4.22
N LYS A 22 -4.59 -9.16 -3.23
CA LYS A 22 -5.33 -10.41 -3.05
C LYS A 22 -6.23 -10.74 -4.26
N ASP A 23 -6.93 -9.76 -4.78
CA ASP A 23 -7.76 -9.90 -5.98
C ASP A 23 -6.91 -10.28 -7.23
N ALA A 24 -5.68 -9.75 -7.34
CA ALA A 24 -4.72 -10.15 -8.36
C ALA A 24 -4.18 -11.58 -8.14
N GLU A 25 -3.92 -11.99 -6.88
CA GLU A 25 -3.56 -13.38 -6.54
C GLU A 25 -4.66 -14.36 -6.96
N GLU A 26 -5.94 -14.02 -6.69
CA GLU A 26 -7.10 -14.82 -7.09
C GLU A 26 -7.21 -14.97 -8.62
N ARG A 27 -6.79 -13.94 -9.37
CA ARG A 27 -6.69 -13.97 -10.84
C ARG A 27 -5.41 -14.62 -11.39
N LEU A 28 -4.46 -14.98 -10.53
CA LEU A 28 -3.11 -15.43 -10.91
C LEU A 28 -2.32 -14.38 -11.72
N ASP A 29 -2.61 -13.08 -11.54
CA ASP A 29 -1.88 -11.99 -12.18
C ASP A 29 -0.67 -11.56 -11.32
N TRP A 30 0.43 -12.28 -11.46
CA TRP A 30 1.64 -12.05 -10.66
C TRP A 30 2.34 -10.71 -10.93
N ASN A 31 2.11 -10.10 -12.10
CA ASN A 31 2.64 -8.77 -12.39
C ASN A 31 1.91 -7.73 -11.54
N GLU A 32 0.59 -7.86 -11.44
CA GLU A 32 -0.25 -6.98 -10.65
C GLU A 32 -0.02 -7.19 -9.13
N VAL A 33 0.16 -8.44 -8.68
CA VAL A 33 0.60 -8.75 -7.30
C VAL A 33 1.91 -8.02 -6.97
N SER A 34 2.93 -8.17 -7.82
CA SER A 34 4.25 -7.53 -7.61
C SER A 34 4.15 -6.01 -7.56
N HIS A 35 3.27 -5.42 -8.38
CA HIS A 35 3.03 -3.97 -8.39
C HIS A 35 2.40 -3.48 -7.08
N TYR A 36 1.39 -4.18 -6.56
CA TYR A 36 0.76 -3.78 -5.30
C TYR A 36 1.68 -4.01 -4.10
N GLN A 37 2.47 -5.08 -4.08
CA GLN A 37 3.52 -5.29 -3.08
C GLN A 37 4.53 -4.15 -3.05
N GLY A 38 5.00 -3.70 -4.22
CA GLY A 38 5.91 -2.55 -4.32
C GLY A 38 5.30 -1.25 -3.80
N LYS A 39 4.00 -1.01 -4.06
CA LYS A 39 3.27 0.14 -3.51
C LYS A 39 3.14 0.09 -2.00
N ILE A 40 2.78 -1.06 -1.44
CA ILE A 40 2.65 -1.26 0.00
C ILE A 40 3.97 -0.95 0.70
N GLU A 41 5.09 -1.46 0.16
CA GLU A 41 6.41 -1.20 0.73
C GLU A 41 6.77 0.29 0.67
N ALA A 42 6.53 0.96 -0.46
CA ALA A 42 6.78 2.39 -0.59
C ALA A 42 5.97 3.23 0.43
N TYR A 43 4.71 2.88 0.67
CA TYR A 43 3.90 3.58 1.68
C TYR A 43 4.37 3.31 3.11
N LYS A 44 4.80 2.09 3.42
CA LYS A 44 5.39 1.76 4.73
C LYS A 44 6.68 2.56 4.98
N GLU A 45 7.53 2.70 3.97
CA GLU A 45 8.73 3.54 4.07
C GLU A 45 8.39 5.03 4.27
N LEU A 46 7.38 5.55 3.57
CA LEU A 46 6.92 6.92 3.79
C LEU A 46 6.38 7.15 5.21
N ILE A 47 5.64 6.19 5.77
CA ILE A 47 5.17 6.27 7.16
C ILE A 47 6.35 6.32 8.12
N LYS A 48 7.39 5.49 7.94
CA LYS A 48 8.62 5.50 8.77
C LYS A 48 9.35 6.85 8.73
N LEU A 49 9.29 7.58 7.61
CA LEU A 49 9.91 8.90 7.47
C LEU A 49 9.09 10.02 8.12
N LEU A 50 7.78 9.80 8.32
CA LEU A 50 6.85 10.77 8.91
C LEU A 50 6.60 10.54 10.41
N SER A 51 7.03 9.39 10.95
CA SER A 51 6.94 9.00 12.36
C SER A 51 8.18 9.39 13.15
#